data_AF-A0A9P0E393-F1
#
_entry.id   AF-A0A9P0E393-F1
#
_cell.length_a   1.000
_cell.length_b   1.000
_cell.length_c   1.000
_cell.angle_alpha   90.00
_cell.angle_beta   90.00
_cell.angle_gamma   90.00
#
_symmetry.space_group_name_H-M   'P 1'
#
loop_
_entity.id
_entity.type
_entity.pdbx_description
1 polymer ?
#
loop_
_entity_poly.entity_id
_entity_poly.type
_entity_poly.pdbx_seq_one_letter_code
_entity_poly.pdbx_strand_id
1 'polypeptide(L)'
;MREQRRRCRNLNSRRDCEDSGCVRDPRYAQGLPEGPRTTEKLQIPQVKRPREETSDLEDEETEESLAQEMQGIPQIVRHVVKEVLASTEIYKIITRKVMEVALLNIKEGMRDDNKKTKQLHPPPKAGPSGVRQEGKVKCSELRSKDKKDLLKQLDELKTELTNLRVAKVTGGAASKLSKIRVVRKAIARVYIVMHQKQKENLRKLFKNKKYKPLDLRPKKTRAMRKALTKHEKKIKTLKEIRKRSAFPSRKYAVKA
;
A
#
# COMPACT_ATOMS: atom_id res chain seq x y z
N MET A 1 3.70 -35.52 -26.84
CA MET A 1 2.92 -34.79 -25.80
C MET A 1 3.76 -34.08 -24.73
N ARG A 2 4.94 -34.58 -24.31
CA ARG A 2 5.81 -33.88 -23.32
C ARG A 2 6.70 -32.77 -23.93
N GLU A 3 7.05 -32.84 -25.21
CA GLU A 3 7.86 -31.80 -25.88
C GLU A 3 7.09 -30.53 -26.27
N GLN A 4 5.79 -30.65 -26.60
CA GLN A 4 4.94 -29.49 -26.89
C GLN A 4 4.75 -28.56 -25.68
N ARG A 5 4.91 -29.06 -24.45
CA ARG A 5 4.82 -28.25 -23.22
C ARG A 5 6.11 -27.50 -22.86
N ARG A 6 7.25 -27.79 -23.52
CA ARG A 6 8.51 -27.06 -23.31
C ARG A 6 8.60 -25.79 -24.18
N ARG A 7 7.97 -25.77 -25.36
CA ARG A 7 8.00 -24.60 -26.28
C ARG A 7 7.24 -23.36 -25.78
N CYS A 8 6.26 -23.49 -24.89
CA CYS A 8 5.47 -22.34 -24.41
C CYS A 8 6.09 -21.57 -23.22
N ARG A 9 7.28 -21.93 -22.73
CA ARG A 9 7.88 -21.23 -21.56
C ARG A 9 8.70 -19.98 -21.91
N ASN A 10 9.08 -19.78 -23.18
CA ASN A 10 9.96 -18.70 -23.61
C ASN A 10 9.36 -17.78 -24.69
N LEU A 11 8.04 -17.65 -24.77
CA LEU A 11 7.40 -16.72 -25.72
C LEU A 11 6.95 -15.45 -24.97
N ASN A 12 7.65 -14.35 -25.22
CA ASN A 12 7.43 -13.06 -24.57
C ASN A 12 6.46 -12.13 -25.33
N SER A 13 5.83 -12.60 -26.40
CA SER A 13 4.85 -11.81 -27.16
C SER A 13 3.60 -12.62 -27.53
N ARG A 14 2.47 -11.91 -27.70
CA ARG A 14 1.19 -12.49 -28.16
C ARG A 14 1.21 -12.92 -29.63
N ARG A 15 2.18 -12.46 -30.44
CA ARG A 15 2.28 -12.79 -31.87
C ARG A 15 2.83 -14.20 -32.10
N ASP A 16 3.67 -14.70 -31.19
CA ASP A 16 4.32 -16.01 -31.34
C ASP A 16 3.38 -17.21 -31.07
N CYS A 17 2.14 -16.95 -30.62
CA CYS A 17 1.16 -18.00 -30.35
C CYS A 17 0.36 -18.40 -31.60
N GLU A 18 0.21 -17.52 -32.60
CA GLU A 18 -0.67 -17.77 -33.75
C GLU A 18 -0.05 -18.73 -34.77
N ASP A 19 1.28 -18.78 -34.87
CA ASP A 19 2.00 -19.71 -35.77
C ASP A 19 2.19 -21.13 -35.19
N SER A 20 1.75 -21.37 -33.95
CA SER A 20 2.01 -22.63 -33.23
C SER A 20 0.95 -23.73 -33.40
N GLY A 21 -0.04 -23.53 -34.29
CA GLY A 21 -0.95 -24.61 -34.72
C GLY A 21 -1.78 -25.27 -33.61
N CYS A 22 -2.03 -24.57 -32.49
CA CYS A 22 -2.88 -25.09 -31.42
C CYS A 22 -4.35 -25.08 -31.84
N VAL A 23 -4.82 -26.21 -32.39
CA VAL A 23 -6.22 -26.47 -32.72
C VAL A 23 -7.08 -26.25 -31.46
N ARG A 24 -8.00 -25.28 -31.51
CA ARG A 24 -9.03 -25.12 -30.48
C ARG A 24 -9.94 -26.34 -30.50
N ASP A 25 -10.10 -26.95 -29.33
CA ASP A 25 -10.98 -28.09 -29.06
C ASP A 25 -12.40 -27.81 -29.64
N PRO A 26 -12.92 -28.61 -30.59
CA PRO A 26 -14.19 -28.34 -31.28
C PRO A 26 -15.42 -28.29 -30.37
N ARG A 27 -15.29 -28.80 -29.14
CA ARG A 27 -16.38 -28.83 -28.14
C ARG A 27 -16.77 -27.46 -27.59
N TYR A 28 -16.03 -26.40 -27.92
CA TYR A 28 -16.37 -25.01 -27.55
C TYR A 28 -17.07 -24.21 -28.68
N ALA A 29 -17.45 -24.86 -29.79
CA ALA A 29 -18.05 -24.19 -30.96
C ALA A 29 -19.59 -24.01 -30.91
N GLN A 30 -20.28 -24.53 -29.89
CA GLN A 30 -21.73 -24.35 -29.77
C GLN A 30 -22.06 -23.25 -28.76
N GLY A 31 -22.63 -22.16 -29.27
CA GLY A 31 -22.94 -20.93 -28.53
C GLY A 31 -23.97 -21.11 -27.42
N LEU A 32 -23.81 -20.32 -26.36
CA LEU A 32 -24.82 -20.15 -25.31
C LEU A 32 -25.94 -19.23 -25.85
N PRO A 33 -27.23 -19.49 -25.55
CA PRO A 33 -28.33 -18.64 -25.98
C PRO A 33 -28.23 -17.24 -25.35
N GLU A 34 -28.31 -16.21 -26.18
CA GLU A 34 -28.30 -14.81 -25.78
C GLU A 34 -29.62 -14.44 -25.10
N GLY A 35 -29.57 -14.12 -23.80
CA GLY A 35 -30.70 -13.50 -23.09
C GLY A 35 -30.98 -12.07 -23.59
N PRO A 36 -32.19 -11.53 -23.35
CA PRO A 36 -32.63 -10.27 -23.96
C PRO A 36 -31.74 -9.09 -23.56
N ARG A 37 -31.16 -8.45 -24.58
CA ARG A 37 -30.35 -7.23 -24.49
C ARG A 37 -31.26 -6.02 -24.25
N THR A 38 -31.35 -5.53 -23.02
CA THR A 38 -31.78 -4.15 -22.79
C THR A 38 -30.63 -3.22 -23.14
N THR A 39 -30.67 -2.64 -24.34
CA THR A 39 -29.71 -1.65 -24.81
C THR A 39 -30.03 -0.27 -24.23
N GLU A 40 -29.26 0.16 -23.24
CA GLU A 40 -29.02 1.59 -23.02
C GLU A 40 -27.50 1.81 -23.09
N LYS A 41 -27.04 2.29 -24.24
CA LYS A 41 -25.65 2.64 -24.52
C LYS A 41 -25.30 3.93 -23.78
N LEU A 42 -24.56 3.84 -22.68
CA LEU A 42 -23.76 4.97 -22.20
C LEU A 42 -22.40 4.92 -22.92
N GLN A 43 -22.26 5.73 -23.97
CA GLN A 43 -21.00 5.99 -24.65
C GLN A 43 -20.00 6.62 -23.66
N ILE A 44 -18.91 5.93 -23.34
CA ILE A 44 -17.76 6.51 -22.63
C ILE A 44 -16.65 6.75 -23.67
N PRO A 45 -16.13 7.98 -23.85
CA PRO A 45 -15.04 8.26 -24.78
C PRO A 45 -13.71 7.63 -24.30
N GLN A 46 -12.99 6.98 -25.23
CA GLN A 46 -11.65 6.43 -24.99
C GLN A 46 -10.62 7.57 -25.03
N VAL A 47 -9.97 7.88 -23.91
CA VAL A 47 -8.79 8.75 -23.87
C VAL A 47 -7.54 7.88 -23.98
N LYS A 48 -6.84 7.96 -25.13
CA LYS A 48 -5.53 7.32 -25.33
C LYS A 48 -4.49 7.98 -24.42
N ARG A 49 -3.76 7.19 -23.62
CA ARG A 49 -2.54 7.64 -22.92
C ARG A 49 -1.31 7.35 -23.79
N PRO A 50 -0.38 8.30 -24.00
CA PRO A 50 0.91 8.04 -24.64
C PRO A 50 1.78 7.12 -23.77
N ARG A 51 2.57 6.26 -24.39
CA ARG A 51 3.64 5.46 -23.74
C ARG A 51 4.94 6.25 -23.84
N GLU A 52 5.60 6.47 -22.71
CA GLU A 52 7.00 6.91 -22.64
C GLU A 52 7.90 5.69 -22.94
N GLU A 53 8.85 5.87 -23.85
CA GLU A 53 9.92 4.94 -24.17
C GLU A 53 11.09 5.22 -23.22
N THR A 54 11.55 4.20 -22.48
CA THR A 54 12.81 4.24 -21.74
C THR A 54 13.73 3.20 -22.36
N SER A 55 14.86 3.66 -22.89
CA SER A 55 15.97 2.89 -23.42
C SER A 55 16.79 2.30 -22.27
N ASP A 56 16.88 0.98 -22.21
CA ASP A 56 17.84 0.25 -21.38
C ASP A 56 19.13 0.09 -22.22
N LEU A 57 20.24 0.67 -21.73
CA LEU A 57 21.59 0.37 -22.20
C LEU A 57 22.36 -0.35 -21.10
N GLU A 58 23.18 -1.26 -21.58
CA GLU A 58 23.95 -2.34 -20.97
C GLU A 58 25.01 -1.86 -19.99
N ASP A 59 25.35 -2.70 -19.00
CA ASP A 59 26.66 -2.78 -18.34
C ASP A 59 26.75 -4.15 -17.62
N GLU A 60 27.13 -5.17 -18.38
CA GLU A 60 27.86 -6.35 -17.86
C GLU A 60 29.36 -5.99 -17.88
N GLU A 61 30.15 -6.57 -16.97
CA GLU A 61 31.61 -6.36 -16.77
C GLU A 61 32.05 -5.38 -15.66
N THR A 62 31.82 -5.72 -14.38
CA THR A 62 32.65 -5.17 -13.27
C THR A 62 32.91 -6.12 -12.08
N GLU A 63 32.54 -7.41 -12.13
CA GLU A 63 32.69 -8.28 -10.95
C GLU A 63 33.97 -9.13 -10.91
N GLU A 64 34.68 -9.33 -12.03
CA GLU A 64 35.87 -10.21 -12.06
C GLU A 64 37.20 -9.51 -11.71
N SER A 65 37.28 -8.18 -11.73
CA SER A 65 38.53 -7.44 -11.42
C SER A 65 38.74 -7.12 -9.93
N LEU A 66 37.69 -7.19 -9.10
CA LEU A 66 37.75 -6.86 -7.66
C LEU A 66 38.27 -8.01 -6.77
N ALA A 67 38.29 -9.24 -7.28
CA ALA A 67 38.69 -10.42 -6.48
C ALA A 67 40.23 -10.56 -6.35
N GLN A 68 41.01 -9.91 -7.22
CA GLN A 68 42.47 -10.02 -7.24
C GLN A 68 43.20 -8.98 -6.37
N GLU A 69 42.51 -7.96 -5.84
CA GLU A 69 43.11 -6.98 -4.90
C GLU A 69 43.12 -7.45 -3.43
N MET A 70 42.51 -8.59 -3.10
CA MET A 70 42.29 -9.00 -1.70
C MET A 70 43.41 -9.84 -1.07
N GLN A 71 44.53 -10.09 -1.77
CA GLN A 71 45.64 -10.89 -1.23
C GLN A 71 46.75 -10.07 -0.53
N GLY A 72 46.61 -8.74 -0.45
CA GLY A 72 47.63 -7.83 0.09
C GLY A 72 47.37 -7.26 1.49
N ILE A 73 46.55 -7.89 2.35
CA ILE A 73 46.11 -7.28 3.62
C ILE A 73 47.22 -7.35 4.71
N PRO A 74 47.76 -6.21 5.21
CA PRO A 74 48.81 -6.20 6.22
C PRO A 74 48.33 -6.64 7.62
N GLN A 75 49.24 -7.15 8.45
CA GLN A 75 48.99 -7.61 9.84
C GLN A 75 48.25 -6.58 10.72
N ILE A 76 48.38 -5.29 10.41
CA ILE A 76 47.68 -4.17 11.08
C ILE A 76 46.15 -4.34 11.01
N VAL A 77 45.63 -4.83 9.88
CA VAL A 77 44.17 -5.00 9.69
C VAL A 77 43.64 -6.16 10.54
N ARG A 78 44.43 -7.21 10.81
CA ARG A 78 44.02 -8.28 11.74
C ARG A 78 43.87 -7.79 13.17
N HIS A 79 44.69 -6.83 13.59
CA HIS A 79 44.59 -6.22 14.91
C HIS A 79 43.33 -5.34 15.03
N VAL A 80 43.07 -4.52 14.01
CA VAL A 80 41.85 -3.69 13.93
C VAL A 80 40.59 -4.56 13.89
N VAL A 81 40.60 -5.68 13.14
CA VAL A 81 39.46 -6.62 13.11
C VAL A 81 39.24 -7.29 14.48
N LYS A 82 40.28 -7.64 15.22
CA LYS A 82 40.14 -8.17 16.61
C LYS A 82 39.55 -7.13 17.57
N GLU A 83 39.96 -5.86 17.46
CA GLU A 83 39.38 -4.77 18.28
C GLU A 83 37.93 -4.47 17.91
N VAL A 84 37.58 -4.50 16.62
CA VAL A 84 36.20 -4.34 16.13
C VAL A 84 35.32 -5.53 16.58
N LEU A 85 35.85 -6.76 16.56
CA LEU A 85 35.12 -7.93 17.04
C LEU A 85 34.94 -7.90 18.57
N ALA A 86 35.93 -7.45 19.33
CA ALA A 86 35.81 -7.26 20.78
C ALA A 86 34.72 -6.23 21.15
N SER A 87 34.54 -5.18 20.35
CA SER A 87 33.46 -4.20 20.52
C SER A 87 32.08 -4.76 20.12
N THR A 88 31.99 -5.73 19.20
CA THR A 88 30.72 -6.43 18.89
C THR A 88 30.27 -7.42 19.98
N GLU A 89 31.19 -8.07 20.70
CA GLU A 89 30.86 -8.94 21.84
C GLU A 89 30.29 -8.14 23.02
N ILE A 90 30.85 -6.97 23.29
CA ILE A 90 30.31 -6.03 24.28
C ILE A 90 28.89 -5.58 23.88
N TYR A 91 28.66 -5.29 22.59
CA TYR A 91 27.34 -4.91 22.08
C TYR A 91 26.30 -6.05 22.19
N LYS A 92 26.71 -7.32 22.05
CA LYS A 92 25.83 -8.49 22.29
C LYS A 92 25.48 -8.65 23.77
N ILE A 93 26.41 -8.41 24.69
CA ILE A 93 26.15 -8.48 26.15
C ILE A 93 25.18 -7.37 26.58
N ILE A 94 25.40 -6.14 26.09
CA ILE A 94 24.51 -5.00 26.37
C ILE A 94 23.11 -5.25 25.82
N THR A 95 22.99 -5.68 24.56
CA THR A 95 21.68 -5.96 23.95
C THR A 95 20.95 -7.12 24.61
N ARG A 96 21.67 -8.17 25.10
CA ARG A 96 21.05 -9.24 25.91
C ARG A 96 20.50 -8.72 27.23
N LYS A 97 21.27 -7.90 27.97
CA LYS A 97 20.83 -7.31 29.25
C LYS A 97 19.65 -6.35 29.07
N VAL A 98 19.66 -5.53 28.01
CA VAL A 98 18.54 -4.64 27.68
C VAL A 98 17.28 -5.44 27.34
N MET A 99 17.41 -6.54 26.59
CA MET A 99 16.28 -7.43 26.28
C MET A 99 15.78 -8.20 27.50
N GLU A 100 16.66 -8.61 28.41
CA GLU A 100 16.30 -9.32 29.64
C GLU A 100 15.55 -8.40 30.61
N VAL A 101 16.00 -7.16 30.81
CA VAL A 101 15.28 -6.12 31.57
C VAL A 101 13.93 -5.81 30.91
N ALA A 102 13.87 -5.70 29.58
CA ALA A 102 12.61 -5.49 28.87
C ALA A 102 11.61 -6.66 29.05
N LEU A 103 12.09 -7.90 29.07
CA LEU A 103 11.25 -9.09 29.28
C LEU A 103 10.78 -9.22 30.73
N LEU A 104 11.58 -8.78 31.71
CA LEU A 104 11.16 -8.71 33.12
C LEU A 104 10.06 -7.65 33.34
N ASN A 105 10.21 -6.48 32.72
CA ASN A 105 9.19 -5.42 32.77
C ASN A 105 7.85 -5.84 32.12
N ILE A 106 7.87 -6.70 31.10
CA ILE A 106 6.65 -7.25 30.47
C ILE A 106 5.97 -8.30 31.37
N LYS A 107 6.75 -9.04 32.17
CA LYS A 107 6.24 -10.09 33.07
C LYS A 107 5.55 -9.53 34.32
N GLU A 108 5.93 -8.33 34.75
CA GLU A 108 5.28 -7.61 35.86
C GLU A 108 4.01 -6.86 35.40
N GLY A 109 3.92 -6.47 34.12
CA GLY A 109 2.77 -5.74 33.56
C GLY A 109 1.52 -6.57 33.21
N MET A 110 1.47 -7.87 33.55
CA MET A 110 0.31 -8.75 33.30
C MET A 110 -0.44 -9.22 34.57
N ARG A 111 -0.13 -8.63 35.73
CA ARG A 111 -0.92 -8.79 36.97
C ARG A 111 -1.39 -7.41 37.41
N ASP A 112 -2.65 -7.07 37.09
CA ASP A 112 -3.58 -6.18 37.81
C ASP A 112 -4.54 -5.43 36.86
N ASP A 113 -5.45 -6.16 36.20
CA ASP A 113 -6.54 -5.55 35.40
C ASP A 113 -7.75 -5.10 36.23
N ASN A 114 -7.61 -4.86 37.54
CA ASN A 114 -8.72 -4.29 38.32
C ASN A 114 -8.29 -3.49 39.55
N LYS A 115 -7.60 -2.36 39.34
CA LYS A 115 -7.61 -1.26 40.32
C LYS A 115 -7.14 0.06 39.70
N LYS A 116 -8.02 1.06 39.76
CA LYS A 116 -7.76 2.50 39.59
C LYS A 116 -7.42 2.97 38.17
N THR A 117 -8.48 3.42 37.51
CA THR A 117 -8.59 4.80 37.04
C THR A 117 -7.78 5.79 37.92
N LYS A 118 -6.51 5.98 37.58
CA LYS A 118 -5.68 7.09 38.05
C LYS A 118 -5.00 7.71 36.82
N GLN A 119 -5.71 8.71 36.29
CA GLN A 119 -5.19 9.91 35.64
C GLN A 119 -3.81 9.77 34.98
N LEU A 120 -3.80 9.23 33.75
CA LEU A 120 -2.79 9.65 32.78
C LEU A 120 -3.14 11.09 32.42
N HIS A 121 -2.37 12.05 32.95
CA HIS A 121 -2.43 13.41 32.42
C HIS A 121 -2.21 13.32 30.90
N PRO A 122 -3.13 13.86 30.09
CA PRO A 122 -2.89 13.95 28.66
C PRO A 122 -1.61 14.76 28.46
N PRO A 123 -0.78 14.44 27.44
CA PRO A 123 0.37 15.29 27.11
C PRO A 123 -0.11 16.74 27.03
N PRO A 124 0.65 17.73 27.55
CA PRO A 124 0.22 19.12 27.49
C PRO A 124 -0.15 19.41 26.05
N LYS A 125 -1.45 19.68 25.84
CA LYS A 125 -1.95 20.12 24.53
C LYS A 125 -1.13 21.37 24.24
N ALA A 126 -0.20 21.28 23.29
CA ALA A 126 0.41 22.47 22.72
C ALA A 126 -0.76 23.39 22.38
N GLY A 127 -0.87 24.50 23.13
CA GLY A 127 -1.96 25.43 22.98
C GLY A 127 -2.05 25.80 21.51
N PRO A 128 -3.25 26.03 20.95
CA PRO A 128 -3.34 26.54 19.59
C PRO A 128 -2.58 27.86 19.58
N SER A 129 -1.35 27.86 19.05
CA SER A 129 -0.58 29.07 18.81
C SER A 129 -1.44 29.91 17.89
N GLY A 130 -2.13 30.88 18.50
CA GLY A 130 -3.37 31.50 18.05
C GLY A 130 -3.17 32.52 16.95
N VAL A 131 -2.23 32.29 16.03
CA VAL A 131 -2.22 33.02 14.77
C VAL A 131 -3.10 32.24 13.81
N ARG A 132 -4.42 32.44 13.93
CA ARG A 132 -5.36 32.07 12.87
C ARG A 132 -4.96 32.87 11.65
N GLN A 133 -4.11 32.32 10.79
CA GLN A 133 -3.85 32.89 9.47
C GLN A 133 -5.18 32.89 8.70
N GLU A 134 -5.78 34.07 8.52
CA GLU A 134 -7.09 34.32 7.92
C GLU A 134 -7.23 33.83 6.46
N GLY A 135 -6.16 33.33 5.83
CA GLY A 135 -6.19 32.77 4.47
C GLY A 135 -6.17 31.25 4.36
N LYS A 136 -6.17 30.49 5.47
CA LYS A 136 -5.98 29.03 5.44
C LYS A 136 -7.31 28.28 5.36
N VAL A 137 -7.72 27.89 4.15
CA VAL A 137 -8.92 27.07 3.89
C VAL A 137 -8.93 25.78 4.73
N LYS A 138 -9.91 25.62 5.63
CA LYS A 138 -10.01 24.42 6.49
C LYS A 138 -10.81 23.31 5.82
N CYS A 139 -10.35 22.07 5.94
CA CYS A 139 -11.06 20.93 5.37
C CYS A 139 -12.44 20.68 6.00
N SER A 140 -12.63 21.05 7.28
CA SER A 140 -13.92 20.94 7.97
C SER A 140 -15.00 21.76 7.27
N GLU A 141 -14.68 23.00 6.92
CA GLU A 141 -15.58 23.94 6.23
C GLU A 141 -15.88 23.52 4.79
N LEU A 142 -14.97 22.78 4.15
CA LEU A 142 -15.19 22.26 2.79
C LEU A 142 -16.10 21.02 2.75
N ARG A 143 -16.20 20.27 3.85
CA ARG A 143 -17.03 19.06 3.90
C ARG A 143 -18.52 19.37 3.91
N SER A 144 -18.94 20.49 4.47
CA SER A 144 -20.35 20.93 4.49
C SER A 144 -20.83 21.49 3.14
N LYS A 145 -19.93 21.97 2.29
CA LYS A 145 -20.26 22.61 1.00
C LYS A 145 -20.67 21.62 -0.09
N ASP A 146 -21.47 22.08 -1.04
CA ASP A 146 -21.92 21.28 -2.18
C ASP A 146 -20.87 21.14 -3.28
N LYS A 147 -21.07 20.17 -4.17
CA LYS A 147 -20.14 19.90 -5.29
C LYS A 147 -19.99 21.11 -6.21
N LYS A 148 -21.08 21.85 -6.47
CA LYS A 148 -21.05 23.04 -7.34
C LYS A 148 -20.21 24.15 -6.73
N ASP A 149 -20.35 24.38 -5.42
CA ASP A 149 -19.59 25.42 -4.73
C ASP A 149 -18.11 25.07 -4.58
N LEU A 150 -17.80 23.78 -4.39
CA LEU A 150 -16.42 23.30 -4.39
C LEU A 150 -15.73 23.48 -5.75
N LEU A 151 -16.47 23.32 -6.86
CA LEU A 151 -15.94 23.56 -8.20
C LEU A 151 -15.66 25.05 -8.44
N LYS A 152 -16.59 25.93 -8.06
CA LYS A 152 -16.39 27.38 -8.16
C LYS A 152 -15.16 27.84 -7.38
N GLN A 153 -15.05 27.42 -6.11
CA GLN A 153 -13.89 27.71 -5.26
C GLN A 153 -12.58 27.16 -5.83
N LEU A 154 -12.63 26.01 -6.50
CA LEU A 154 -11.47 25.41 -7.14
C LEU A 154 -10.98 26.24 -8.33
N ASP A 155 -11.89 26.77 -9.14
CA ASP A 155 -11.55 27.58 -10.31
C ASP A 155 -11.04 28.96 -9.91
N GLU A 156 -11.64 29.59 -8.89
CA GLU A 156 -11.13 30.83 -8.27
C GLU A 156 -9.70 30.66 -7.73
N LEU A 157 -9.41 29.57 -7.02
CA LEU A 157 -8.06 29.31 -6.51
C LEU A 157 -7.04 29.02 -7.63
N LYS A 158 -7.48 28.46 -8.75
CA LYS A 158 -6.61 28.22 -9.91
C LYS A 158 -6.26 29.52 -10.62
N THR A 159 -7.23 30.41 -10.83
CA THR A 159 -6.98 31.71 -11.45
C THR A 159 -6.09 32.58 -10.55
N GLU A 160 -6.30 32.53 -9.23
CA GLU A 160 -5.38 33.17 -8.28
C GLU A 160 -3.96 32.59 -8.41
N LEU A 161 -3.81 31.27 -8.50
CA LEU A 161 -2.50 30.63 -8.67
C LEU A 161 -1.81 31.03 -9.97
N THR A 162 -2.55 31.13 -11.09
CA THR A 162 -1.96 31.58 -12.38
C THR A 162 -1.49 33.02 -12.28
N ASN A 163 -2.28 33.90 -11.65
CA ASN A 163 -1.91 35.30 -11.46
C ASN A 163 -0.66 35.43 -10.57
N LEU A 164 -0.55 34.63 -9.51
CA LEU A 164 0.64 34.60 -8.66
C LEU A 164 1.88 34.04 -9.37
N ARG A 165 1.71 33.14 -10.34
CA ARG A 165 2.82 32.64 -11.17
C ARG A 165 3.33 33.70 -12.14
N VAL A 166 2.44 34.45 -12.78
CA VAL A 166 2.83 35.59 -13.63
C VAL A 166 3.57 36.63 -12.79
N ALA A 167 3.03 37.00 -11.62
CA ALA A 167 3.67 37.92 -10.70
C ALA A 167 5.05 37.46 -10.21
N LYS A 168 5.29 36.14 -10.14
CA LYS A 168 6.62 35.59 -9.83
C LYS A 168 7.62 35.86 -10.95
N VAL A 169 7.20 35.74 -12.21
CA VAL A 169 8.07 35.97 -13.38
C VAL A 169 8.39 37.45 -13.53
N THR A 170 7.42 38.33 -13.27
CA THR A 170 7.61 39.79 -13.39
C THR A 170 8.29 40.44 -12.18
N GLY A 171 8.84 39.65 -11.24
CA GLY A 171 9.57 40.18 -10.08
C GLY A 171 8.68 40.83 -9.00
N GLY A 172 7.47 40.32 -8.77
CA GLY A 172 6.52 40.88 -7.82
C GLY A 172 6.93 40.77 -6.34
N ALA A 173 6.24 41.55 -5.49
CA ALA A 173 6.50 41.63 -4.05
C ALA A 173 6.53 40.26 -3.31
N ALA A 174 7.44 40.11 -2.35
CA ALA A 174 7.64 38.88 -1.57
C ALA A 174 6.39 38.39 -0.83
N SER A 175 5.49 39.31 -0.44
CA SER A 175 4.21 39.00 0.18
C SER A 175 3.28 38.22 -0.77
N LYS A 176 3.29 38.54 -2.07
CA LYS A 176 2.53 37.81 -3.10
C LYS A 176 3.14 36.42 -3.36
N LEU A 177 4.48 36.32 -3.36
CA LEU A 177 5.18 35.04 -3.56
C LEU A 177 4.90 34.04 -2.44
N SER A 178 4.81 34.51 -1.20
CA SER A 178 4.52 33.68 -0.03
C SER A 178 3.13 33.01 -0.10
N LYS A 179 2.16 33.62 -0.80
CA LYS A 179 0.81 33.08 -0.99
C LYS A 179 0.78 31.85 -1.91
N ILE A 180 1.75 31.67 -2.81
CA ILE A 180 1.80 30.53 -3.75
C ILE A 180 1.70 29.19 -3.02
N ARG A 181 2.45 29.03 -1.91
CA ARG A 181 2.44 27.80 -1.12
C ARG A 181 1.07 27.57 -0.45
N VAL A 182 0.42 28.62 0.01
CA VAL A 182 -0.88 28.57 0.68
C VAL A 182 -1.97 28.17 -0.31
N VAL A 183 -2.04 28.84 -1.46
CA VAL A 183 -3.01 28.57 -2.53
C VAL A 183 -2.86 27.14 -3.08
N ARG A 184 -1.63 26.67 -3.33
CA ARG A 184 -1.39 25.27 -3.74
C ARG A 184 -1.93 24.25 -2.72
N LYS A 185 -1.72 24.50 -1.43
CA LYS A 185 -2.26 23.64 -0.36
C LYS A 185 -3.78 23.74 -0.28
N ALA A 186 -4.38 24.91 -0.55
CA ALA A 186 -5.83 25.09 -0.58
C ALA A 186 -6.46 24.28 -1.74
N ILE A 187 -5.92 24.38 -2.95
CA ILE A 187 -6.37 23.59 -4.13
C ILE A 187 -6.32 22.09 -3.81
N ALA A 188 -5.22 21.61 -3.24
CA ALA A 188 -5.08 20.21 -2.85
C ALA A 188 -6.15 19.77 -1.84
N ARG A 189 -6.49 20.60 -0.86
CA ARG A 189 -7.56 20.30 0.12
C ARG A 189 -8.93 20.18 -0.54
N VAL A 190 -9.27 21.08 -1.46
CA VAL A 190 -10.53 21.04 -2.21
C VAL A 190 -10.62 19.74 -3.03
N TYR A 191 -9.58 19.40 -3.79
CA TYR A 191 -9.52 18.13 -4.53
C TYR A 191 -9.67 16.90 -3.62
N ILE A 192 -8.99 16.87 -2.47
CA ILE A 192 -9.09 15.76 -1.51
C ILE A 192 -10.55 15.59 -1.05
N VAL A 193 -11.22 16.67 -0.64
CA VAL A 193 -12.61 16.59 -0.17
C VAL A 193 -13.57 16.17 -1.29
N MET A 194 -13.40 16.69 -2.50
CA MET A 194 -14.18 16.27 -3.66
C MET A 194 -14.01 14.77 -3.96
N HIS A 195 -12.76 14.28 -3.97
CA HIS A 195 -12.47 12.86 -4.22
C HIS A 195 -12.95 11.96 -3.08
N GLN A 196 -12.88 12.41 -1.82
CA GLN A 196 -13.46 11.70 -0.68
C GLN A 196 -14.97 11.52 -0.86
N LYS A 197 -15.72 12.60 -1.12
CA LYS A 197 -17.18 12.55 -1.36
C LYS A 197 -17.52 11.64 -2.55
N GLN A 198 -16.77 11.74 -3.65
CA GLN A 198 -16.98 10.90 -4.83
C GLN A 198 -16.76 9.41 -4.51
N LYS A 199 -15.65 9.05 -3.84
CA LYS A 199 -15.39 7.65 -3.47
C LYS A 199 -16.39 7.14 -2.45
N GLU A 200 -16.82 7.95 -1.48
CA GLU A 200 -17.87 7.57 -0.52
C GLU A 200 -19.19 7.25 -1.22
N ASN A 201 -19.62 8.09 -2.16
CA ASN A 201 -20.83 7.85 -2.94
C ASN A 201 -20.71 6.57 -3.79
N LEU A 202 -19.56 6.34 -4.41
CA LEU A 202 -19.30 5.10 -5.15
C LEU A 202 -19.28 3.87 -4.22
N ARG A 203 -18.72 3.98 -3.00
CA ARG A 203 -18.74 2.90 -2.00
C ARG A 203 -20.16 2.56 -1.56
N LYS A 204 -21.05 3.55 -1.43
CA LYS A 204 -22.48 3.34 -1.15
C LYS A 204 -23.15 2.63 -2.32
N LEU A 205 -22.93 3.09 -3.55
CA LEU A 205 -23.55 2.52 -4.76
C LEU A 205 -23.09 1.09 -5.09
N PHE A 206 -21.84 0.74 -4.80
CA PHE A 206 -21.28 -0.60 -4.97
C PHE A 206 -21.24 -1.40 -3.67
N LYS A 207 -21.98 -0.99 -2.64
CA LYS A 207 -22.14 -1.78 -1.41
C LYS A 207 -22.86 -3.09 -1.78
N ASN A 208 -22.38 -4.21 -1.22
CA ASN A 208 -22.91 -5.57 -1.42
C ASN A 208 -22.91 -6.15 -2.86
N LYS A 209 -22.61 -5.35 -3.89
CA LYS A 209 -22.43 -5.86 -5.25
C LYS A 209 -21.20 -6.77 -5.32
N LYS A 210 -21.34 -7.93 -5.98
CA LYS A 210 -20.26 -8.91 -6.21
C LYS A 210 -19.10 -8.28 -6.98
N TYR A 211 -19.41 -7.57 -8.07
CA TYR A 211 -18.42 -6.97 -8.95
C TYR A 211 -18.22 -5.49 -8.61
N LYS A 212 -17.08 -5.20 -7.98
CA LYS A 212 -16.64 -3.83 -7.67
C LYS A 212 -15.48 -3.41 -8.57
N PRO A 213 -15.40 -2.11 -8.95
CA PRO A 213 -14.24 -1.54 -9.61
C PRO A 213 -12.94 -1.80 -8.81
N LEU A 214 -11.81 -1.94 -9.51
CA LEU A 214 -10.51 -2.26 -8.90
C LEU A 214 -10.08 -1.25 -7.81
N ASP A 215 -10.38 0.03 -8.00
CA ASP A 215 -10.06 1.11 -7.04
C ASP A 215 -10.78 0.96 -5.68
N LEU A 216 -11.99 0.39 -5.68
CA LEU A 216 -12.78 0.19 -4.46
C LEU A 216 -12.46 -1.12 -3.74
N ARG A 217 -11.72 -2.03 -4.38
CA ARG A 217 -11.35 -3.32 -3.77
C ARG A 217 -10.34 -3.08 -2.65
N PRO A 218 -10.37 -3.89 -1.57
CA PRO A 218 -9.38 -3.78 -0.51
C PRO A 218 -7.97 -4.08 -1.07
N LYS A 219 -7.02 -3.19 -0.80
CA LYS A 219 -5.62 -3.39 -1.19
C LYS A 219 -4.97 -4.37 -0.20
N LYS A 220 -4.77 -5.61 -0.65
CA LYS A 220 -4.05 -6.67 0.06
C LYS A 220 -2.91 -7.20 -0.82
N THR A 221 -1.97 -7.93 -0.22
CA THR A 221 -0.92 -8.61 -1.00
C THR A 221 -1.53 -9.64 -1.96
N ARG A 222 -0.82 -9.97 -3.04
CA ARG A 222 -1.28 -10.96 -4.03
C ARG A 222 -1.50 -12.33 -3.39
N ALA A 223 -0.59 -12.75 -2.50
CA ALA A 223 -0.70 -14.00 -1.76
C ALA A 223 -2.00 -14.04 -0.91
N MET A 224 -2.30 -12.98 -0.15
CA MET A 224 -3.53 -12.90 0.64
C MET A 224 -4.81 -12.91 -0.22
N ARG A 225 -4.77 -12.37 -1.45
CA ARG A 225 -5.92 -12.41 -2.37
C ARG A 225 -6.16 -13.79 -2.96
N LYS A 226 -5.12 -14.60 -3.14
CA LYS A 226 -5.21 -15.97 -3.67
C LYS A 226 -5.44 -17.03 -2.59
N ALA A 227 -5.22 -16.68 -1.32
CA ALA A 227 -5.42 -17.60 -0.21
C ALA A 227 -6.90 -18.01 -0.08
N LEU A 228 -7.12 -19.26 0.35
CA LEU A 228 -8.44 -19.78 0.69
C LEU A 228 -9.12 -18.93 1.79
N THR A 229 -10.44 -18.83 1.71
CA THR A 229 -11.25 -18.18 2.74
C THR A 229 -11.17 -18.94 4.07
N LYS A 230 -11.43 -18.25 5.19
CA LYS A 230 -11.45 -18.88 6.51
C LYS A 230 -12.49 -20.01 6.61
N HIS A 231 -13.60 -19.86 5.89
CA HIS A 231 -14.64 -20.87 5.78
C HIS A 231 -14.09 -22.12 5.09
N GLU A 232 -13.55 -21.98 3.87
CA GLU A 232 -12.96 -23.09 3.11
C GLU A 232 -11.86 -23.81 3.90
N LYS A 233 -10.98 -23.06 4.58
CA LYS A 233 -9.95 -23.65 5.44
C LYS A 233 -10.50 -24.42 6.65
N LYS A 234 -11.71 -24.08 7.12
CA LYS A 234 -12.35 -24.70 8.27
C LYS A 234 -13.17 -25.93 7.87
N ILE A 235 -13.55 -26.07 6.60
CA ILE A 235 -14.32 -27.21 6.10
C ILE A 235 -13.53 -28.48 6.42
N LYS A 236 -14.19 -29.41 7.12
CA LYS A 236 -13.66 -30.71 7.54
C LYS A 236 -14.58 -31.78 6.98
N THR A 237 -14.05 -32.95 6.70
CA THR A 237 -14.88 -34.07 6.24
C THR A 237 -15.82 -34.52 7.35
N LEU A 238 -16.98 -35.08 7.00
CA LEU A 238 -17.94 -35.60 7.97
C LEU A 238 -17.31 -36.64 8.92
N LYS A 239 -16.40 -37.48 8.37
CA LYS A 239 -15.61 -38.46 9.14
C LYS A 239 -14.74 -37.78 10.20
N GLU A 240 -14.05 -36.70 9.83
CA GLU A 240 -13.18 -35.96 10.74
C GLU A 240 -13.96 -35.18 11.80
N ILE A 241 -15.15 -34.67 11.46
CA ILE A 241 -16.07 -34.02 12.41
C ILE A 241 -16.52 -35.04 13.46
N ARG A 242 -17.00 -36.23 13.04
CA ARG A 242 -17.40 -37.31 13.96
C ARG A 242 -16.24 -37.71 14.88
N LYS A 243 -15.04 -37.91 14.33
CA LYS A 243 -13.85 -38.25 15.12
C LYS A 243 -13.50 -37.18 16.16
N ARG A 244 -13.52 -35.90 15.79
CA ARG A 244 -13.27 -34.79 16.73
C ARG A 244 -14.34 -34.66 17.81
N SER A 245 -15.60 -34.96 17.48
CA SER A 245 -16.69 -34.95 18.45
C SER A 245 -16.57 -36.10 19.44
N ALA A 246 -16.18 -37.29 18.96
CA ALA A 246 -15.98 -38.46 19.81
C ALA A 246 -14.77 -38.30 20.75
N PHE A 247 -13.68 -37.72 20.26
CA PHE A 247 -12.42 -37.59 21.01
C PHE A 247 -11.97 -36.13 21.09
N PRO A 248 -12.59 -35.30 21.94
CA PRO A 248 -12.13 -33.94 22.16
C PRO A 248 -10.80 -33.95 22.93
N SER A 249 -9.90 -33.01 22.62
CA SER A 249 -8.66 -32.84 23.38
C SER A 249 -9.01 -32.37 24.80
N ARG A 250 -8.77 -33.21 25.79
CA ARG A 250 -9.03 -32.90 27.21
C ARG A 250 -7.78 -32.30 27.84
N LYS A 251 -7.95 -31.30 28.70
CA LYS A 251 -6.86 -30.81 29.55
C LYS A 251 -6.79 -31.71 30.78
N TYR A 252 -5.61 -32.23 31.08
CA TYR A 252 -5.35 -33.03 32.28
C TYR A 252 -4.01 -32.63 32.89
N ALA A 253 -3.83 -32.94 34.18
CA ALA A 253 -2.58 -32.79 34.90
C ALA A 253 -2.32 -34.08 35.68
N VAL A 254 -1.04 -34.40 35.87
CA VAL A 254 -0.61 -35.54 36.69
C VAL A 254 -0.23 -35.00 38.06
N LYS A 255 -0.73 -35.65 39.12
CA LYS A 255 -0.36 -35.32 40.49
C LYS A 255 1.09 -35.75 40.72
N ALA A 256 1.91 -34.84 41.22
CA ALA A 256 3.25 -35.13 41.71
C ALA A 256 3.18 -35.83 43.07
#